data_AF-A0A972BF91-F1
#
_entry.id   AF-A0A972BF91-F1
#
_cell.length_a   1.000
_cell.length_b   1.000
_cell.length_c   1.000
_cell.angle_alpha   90.00
_cell.angle_beta   90.00
_cell.angle_gamma   90.00
#
_symmetry.space_group_name_H-M   'P 1'
#
loop_
_entity.id
_entity.type
_entity.pdbx_description
1 polymer ?
#
loop_
_entity_poly.entity_id
_entity_poly.type
_entity_poly.pdbx_seq_one_letter_code
_entity_poly.pdbx_strand_id
1 'polypeptide(L)' 'MRIIALSTLRTFWESHPDAETPLRSWYALASRATWKTPADIKAAYGNASFTGNN' A
#
# COMPACT_ATOMS: atom_id res chain seq x y z
N MET A 1 0.76 6.86 9.25
CA MET A 1 0.10 6.90 7.93
C MET A 1 -1.33 6.41 8.10
N ARG A 2 -2.33 7.12 7.55
CA ARG A 2 -3.74 6.67 7.55
C ARG A 2 -4.09 6.10 6.18
N ILE A 3 -4.41 4.82 6.10
CA ILE A 3 -4.86 4.18 4.85
C ILE A 3 -6.34 4.53 4.68
N ILE A 4 -6.66 5.35 3.67
CA ILE A 4 -8.00 5.95 3.50
C ILE A 4 -8.98 5.04 2.75
N ALA A 5 -8.49 4.05 2.00
CA ALA A 5 -9.30 3.29 1.05
C ALA A 5 -9.03 1.77 1.13
N LEU A 6 -9.11 1.19 2.34
CA LEU A 6 -9.04 -0.28 2.50
C LEU A 6 -10.23 -0.98 1.81
N SER A 7 -11.39 -0.32 1.74
CA SER A 7 -12.56 -0.82 1.02
C SER A 7 -12.27 -1.08 -0.46
N THR A 8 -11.51 -0.20 -1.12
CA THR A 8 -11.12 -0.37 -2.53
C THR A 8 -10.23 -1.60 -2.74
N LEU A 9 -9.28 -1.84 -1.83
CA LEU A 9 -8.46 -3.06 -1.86
C LEU A 9 -9.32 -4.32 -1.69
N ARG A 10 -10.35 -4.23 -0.82
CA ARG A 10 -11.30 -5.32 -0.61
C ARG A 10 -12.09 -5.66 -1.85
N THR A 11 -12.71 -4.68 -2.48
CA THR A 11 -13.45 -4.89 -3.74
C THR A 11 -12.55 -5.47 -4.84
N PHE A 12 -11.28 -5.08 -4.87
CA PHE A 12 -10.33 -5.60 -5.85
C PHE A 12 -10.03 -7.10 -5.64
N TRP A 13 -9.68 -7.51 -4.42
CA TRP A 13 -9.36 -8.92 -4.16
C TRP A 13 -10.59 -9.83 -4.16
N GLU A 14 -11.81 -9.29 -4.01
CA GLU A 14 -13.06 -10.04 -4.22
C GLU A 14 -13.21 -10.46 -5.69
N SER A 15 -12.68 -9.66 -6.61
CA SER A 15 -12.64 -9.99 -8.04
C SER A 15 -11.37 -10.77 -8.44
N HIS A 16 -10.27 -10.60 -7.69
CA HIS A 16 -8.97 -11.23 -7.92
C HIS A 16 -8.44 -11.88 -6.63
N PRO A 17 -8.85 -13.13 -6.32
CA PRO A 17 -8.53 -13.78 -5.04
C PRO A 17 -7.03 -13.96 -4.80
N ASP A 18 -6.25 -14.09 -5.87
CA ASP A 18 -4.79 -14.15 -5.86
C ASP A 18 -4.15 -12.88 -5.27
N ALA A 19 -4.82 -11.73 -5.38
CA ALA A 19 -4.36 -10.47 -4.84
C ALA A 19 -4.67 -10.29 -3.33
N GLU A 20 -5.53 -11.11 -2.73
CA GLU A 20 -5.92 -10.95 -1.31
C GLU A 20 -4.73 -11.03 -0.36
N THR A 21 -3.93 -12.09 -0.51
CA THR A 21 -2.76 -12.37 0.33
C THR A 21 -1.69 -11.27 0.25
N PRO A 22 -1.21 -10.85 -0.94
CA PRO A 22 -0.22 -9.78 -1.04
C PRO A 22 -0.78 -8.42 -0.59
N LEU A 23 -2.04 -8.09 -0.88
CA LEU A 23 -2.64 -6.81 -0.48
C LEU A 23 -2.87 -6.72 1.04
N ARG A 24 -3.30 -7.80 1.69
CA ARG A 24 -3.40 -7.85 3.16
C ARG A 24 -2.03 -7.73 3.83
N SER A 25 -1.04 -8.43 3.29
CA SER A 25 0.34 -8.36 3.81
C SER A 25 0.91 -6.95 3.69
N TRP A 26 0.72 -6.33 2.51
CA TRP A 26 1.07 -4.92 2.29
C TRP A 26 0.35 -4.00 3.27
N TYR A 27 -0.96 -4.17 3.47
CA TYR A 27 -1.73 -3.34 4.41
C TYR A 27 -1.19 -3.44 5.84
N ALA A 28 -0.90 -4.65 6.31
CA ALA A 28 -0.35 -4.88 7.65
C ALA A 28 1.03 -4.21 7.83
N LEU A 29 1.91 -4.31 6.83
CA LEU A 29 3.22 -3.67 6.85
C LEU A 29 3.11 -2.15 6.78
N ALA A 30 2.35 -1.64 5.82
CA ALA A 30 2.17 -0.21 5.59
C ALA A 30 1.47 0.51 6.75
N SER A 31 0.53 -0.16 7.42
CA SER A 31 -0.18 0.39 8.59
C SER A 31 0.67 0.42 9.85
N ARG A 32 1.64 -0.49 10.01
CA ARG A 32 2.53 -0.56 11.19
C ARG A 32 3.77 0.31 11.02
N ALA A 33 4.20 0.55 9.78
CA ALA A 33 5.37 1.36 9.49
C ALA A 33 5.12 2.85 9.75
N THR A 34 6.12 3.51 10.35
CA THR A 34 6.13 4.95 10.56
C THR A 34 6.87 5.62 9.40
N TRP A 35 6.12 6.03 8.38
CA TRP A 35 6.63 6.77 7.24
C TRP A 35 6.74 8.26 7.61
N LYS A 36 7.96 8.82 7.62
CA LYS A 36 8.19 10.25 7.90
C LYS A 36 8.41 11.02 6.61
N THR A 37 9.02 10.38 5.63
CA THR A 37 9.38 10.96 4.34
C THR A 37 9.00 10.02 3.19
N PRO A 38 8.79 10.53 1.96
CA PRO A 38 8.64 9.69 0.78
C PRO A 38 9.83 8.77 0.55
N ALA A 39 11.05 9.19 0.93
CA ALA A 39 12.25 8.36 0.81
C ALA A 39 12.14 7.05 1.61
N ASP A 40 11.50 7.07 2.79
CA ASP A 40 11.26 5.87 3.59
C ASP A 40 10.43 4.83 2.81
N ILE A 41 9.41 5.30 2.09
CA ILE A 41 8.54 4.46 1.26
C ILE A 41 9.34 3.81 0.13
N LYS A 42 10.23 4.58 -0.52
CA LYS A 42 11.07 4.07 -1.60
C LYS A 42 12.15 3.11 -1.10
N ALA A 43 12.63 3.27 0.12
CA ALA A 43 13.54 2.33 0.75
C ALA A 43 12.87 0.98 1.05
N ALA A 44 11.61 0.99 1.52
CA ALA A 44 10.86 -0.24 1.78
C ALA A 44 10.31 -0.89 0.51
N TYR A 45 9.90 -0.09 -0.47
CA TYR A 45 9.35 -0.52 -1.74
C TYR A 45 10.13 0.14 -2.88
N GLY A 46 11.22 -0.50 -3.33
CA GLY A 46 12.10 0.05 -4.36
C GLY A 46 11.41 0.36 -5.70
N ASN A 47 10.33 -0.37 -6.01
CA ASN A 47 9.48 -0.13 -7.18
C ASN A 47 8.45 0.99 -6.98
N ALA A 48 8.37 1.57 -5.79
CA ALA A 48 7.47 2.71 -5.55
C ALA A 48 7.91 3.90 -6.39
N SER A 49 6.94 4.40 -7.17
CA SER A 49 7.10 5.61 -7.97
C SER A 49 6.16 6.68 -7.42
N PHE A 50 6.68 7.90 -7.28
CA PHE A 50 5.89 9.04 -6.86
C PHE A 50 5.30 9.70 -8.10
N THR A 51 3.99 9.82 -8.15
CA THR A 51 3.30 10.60 -9.18
C THR A 51 3.58 12.08 -8.91
N GLY A 52 4.41 12.70 -9.74
CA GLY A 52 4.61 14.14 -9.69
C GLY A 52 3.39 14.88 -10.26
N ASN A 53 2.96 15.94 -9.56
CA ASN A 53 1.97 16.95 -9.94
C ASN A 53 0.48 16.57 -9.81
N ASN A 54 -0.21 17.25 -8.88
CA ASN A 54 -1.45 17.97 -9.19
C ASN A 54 -1.30 19.41 -8.71
#